data_AF-A0A969RL34-F1
#
_entry.id   AF-A0A969RL34-F1
#
_cell.length_a   1.000
_cell.length_b   1.000
_cell.length_c   1.000
_cell.angle_alpha   90.00
_cell.angle_beta   90.00
_cell.angle_gamma   90.00
#
_symmetry.space_group_name_H-M   'P 1'
#
loop_
_entity.id
_entity.type
_entity.pdbx_description
1 polymer ?
#
loop_
_entity_poly.entity_id
_entity_poly.type
_entity_poly.pdbx_seq_one_letter_code
_entity_poly.pdbx_strand_id
1 'polypeptide(L)'
;MLQQTQVKTVIPYYQRWLTQFPTIAVLAAADQQQVLKVWQGLGYYARARNLHRAAQEIIQKFGEHFPADLEAVLALPGIGRTTAGGILSAAFNQPLPILDGNVKRVLARLIALENPPHKALSQLWQLSSQLLDPDHARDFNQALMDLGATVCTPKSPACLLCPWQPACRAYQLNRQTQLPMTETRSPLPHKQIGVAVIWNNQGLILIDRRRQEGLLGGLWEFPGGKIEPGETVEACIKREIQEELGIEIAVAIASSP
;
A
#
# COMPACT_ATOMS: atom_id res chain seq x y z
N MET A 1 -7.39 0.18 -0.25
CA MET A 1 -6.83 0.41 -1.61
C MET A 1 -6.02 1.70 -1.75
N LEU A 2 -6.42 2.81 -1.11
CA LEU A 2 -5.74 4.12 -1.26
C LEU A 2 -4.36 4.25 -0.56
N GLN A 3 -3.97 3.28 0.27
CA GLN A 3 -2.64 3.26 0.89
C GLN A 3 -1.53 3.21 -0.19
N GLN A 4 -0.80 4.31 -0.41
CA GLN A 4 0.24 4.41 -1.45
C GLN A 4 -0.29 4.20 -2.89
N THR A 5 -1.55 4.53 -3.16
CA THR A 5 -2.13 4.45 -4.51
C THR A 5 -3.04 5.65 -4.76
N GLN A 6 -2.92 6.27 -5.93
CA GLN A 6 -3.71 7.47 -6.26
C GLN A 6 -5.19 7.14 -6.46
N VAL A 7 -6.07 8.09 -6.10
CA VAL A 7 -7.54 7.94 -6.23
C VAL A 7 -7.95 7.52 -7.63
N LYS A 8 -7.47 8.23 -8.67
CA LYS A 8 -7.78 7.92 -10.08
C LYS A 8 -7.43 6.48 -10.48
N THR A 9 -6.38 5.91 -9.90
CA THR A 9 -5.96 4.54 -10.14
C THR A 9 -6.87 3.56 -9.40
N VAL A 10 -7.32 3.90 -8.18
CA VAL A 10 -8.13 3.02 -7.34
C VAL A 10 -9.58 2.90 -7.83
N ILE A 11 -10.18 3.94 -8.39
CA ILE A 11 -11.61 3.96 -8.80
C ILE A 11 -12.06 2.68 -9.54
N PRO A 12 -11.44 2.29 -10.68
CA PRO A 12 -11.89 1.10 -11.41
C PRO A 12 -11.64 -0.20 -10.63
N TYR A 13 -10.62 -0.26 -9.77
CA TYR A 13 -10.36 -1.42 -8.93
C TYR A 13 -11.40 -1.56 -7.82
N TYR A 14 -11.77 -0.45 -7.20
CA TYR A 14 -12.78 -0.42 -6.15
C TYR A 14 -14.15 -0.86 -6.68
N GLN A 15 -14.54 -0.37 -7.86
CA GLN A 15 -15.79 -0.77 -8.52
C GLN A 15 -15.83 -2.28 -8.83
N ARG A 16 -14.77 -2.81 -9.46
CA ARG A 16 -14.66 -4.26 -9.74
C ARG A 16 -14.64 -5.09 -8.45
N TRP A 17 -13.94 -4.60 -7.43
CA TRP A 17 -13.86 -5.26 -6.13
C TRP A 17 -15.22 -5.37 -5.46
N LEU A 18 -16.00 -4.28 -5.40
CA LEU A 18 -17.34 -4.32 -4.82
C LEU A 18 -18.32 -5.16 -5.64
N THR A 19 -18.12 -5.25 -6.96
CA THR A 19 -18.91 -6.14 -7.81
C THR A 19 -18.63 -7.61 -7.46
N GLN A 20 -17.36 -7.97 -7.25
CA GLN A 20 -16.96 -9.35 -6.96
C GLN A 20 -17.13 -9.74 -5.49
N PHE A 21 -16.93 -8.80 -4.57
CA PHE A 21 -16.94 -8.97 -3.13
C PHE A 21 -17.84 -7.88 -2.49
N PRO A 22 -19.17 -7.96 -2.65
CA PRO A 22 -20.09 -6.92 -2.20
C PRO A 22 -20.21 -6.84 -0.67
N THR A 23 -19.90 -7.91 0.06
CA THR A 23 -19.95 -7.96 1.52
C THR A 23 -18.65 -8.54 2.10
N ILE A 24 -18.42 -8.28 3.39
CA ILE A 24 -17.30 -8.85 4.13
C ILE A 24 -17.36 -10.38 4.13
N ALA A 25 -18.57 -10.97 4.24
CA ALA A 25 -18.76 -12.42 4.19
C ALA A 25 -18.32 -13.03 2.85
N VAL A 26 -18.71 -12.40 1.73
CA VAL A 26 -18.31 -12.87 0.39
C VAL A 26 -16.79 -12.77 0.23
N LEU A 27 -16.17 -11.69 0.72
CA LEU A 27 -14.72 -11.56 0.70
C LEU A 27 -14.03 -12.63 1.56
N ALA A 28 -14.53 -12.88 2.77
CA ALA A 28 -13.94 -13.83 3.72
C ALA A 28 -14.00 -15.28 3.24
N ALA A 29 -15.07 -15.65 2.53
CA ALA A 29 -15.29 -16.98 1.98
C ALA A 29 -14.56 -17.23 0.64
N ALA A 30 -14.01 -16.19 0.01
CA ALA A 30 -13.37 -16.31 -1.29
C ALA A 30 -12.03 -17.06 -1.22
N ASP A 31 -11.67 -17.73 -2.31
CA ASP A 31 -10.31 -18.27 -2.45
C ASP A 31 -9.29 -17.13 -2.56
N GLN A 32 -8.13 -17.30 -1.92
CA GLN A 32 -7.10 -16.25 -1.92
C GLN A 32 -6.62 -15.89 -3.34
N GLN A 33 -6.56 -16.86 -4.28
CA GLN A 33 -6.16 -16.57 -5.66
C GLN A 33 -7.19 -15.71 -6.38
N GLN A 34 -8.49 -15.93 -6.12
CA GLN A 34 -9.54 -15.05 -6.63
C GLN A 34 -9.36 -13.62 -6.12
N VAL A 35 -9.08 -13.46 -4.82
CA VAL A 35 -8.81 -12.14 -4.23
C VAL A 35 -7.58 -11.47 -4.87
N LEU A 36 -6.48 -12.20 -5.00
CA LEU A 36 -5.25 -11.69 -5.63
C LEU A 36 -5.47 -11.35 -7.12
N LYS A 37 -6.31 -12.12 -7.82
CA LYS A 37 -6.65 -11.88 -9.23
C LYS A 37 -7.41 -10.57 -9.40
N VAL A 38 -8.39 -10.27 -8.55
CA VAL A 38 -9.15 -9.00 -8.60
C VAL A 38 -8.25 -7.81 -8.22
N TRP A 39 -7.26 -8.03 -7.35
CA TRP A 39 -6.26 -7.02 -6.97
C TRP A 39 -5.14 -6.83 -8.03
N GLN A 40 -5.04 -7.70 -9.02
CA GLN A 40 -3.93 -7.75 -9.97
C GLN A 40 -3.71 -6.39 -10.67
N GLY A 41 -2.50 -5.86 -10.55
CA GLY A 41 -2.10 -4.56 -11.11
C GLY A 41 -2.09 -3.39 -10.12
N LEU A 42 -2.69 -3.54 -8.93
CA LEU A 42 -2.71 -2.46 -7.92
C LEU A 42 -1.44 -2.38 -7.07
N GLY A 43 -0.57 -3.39 -7.16
CA GLY A 43 0.68 -3.48 -6.40
C GLY A 43 0.49 -3.71 -4.91
N TYR A 44 1.61 -3.88 -4.18
CA TYR A 44 1.64 -4.10 -2.72
C TYR A 44 0.64 -5.19 -2.26
N TYR A 45 0.77 -6.39 -2.81
CA TYR A 45 -0.19 -7.49 -2.65
C TYR A 45 -0.38 -7.98 -1.21
N ALA A 46 0.55 -7.68 -0.31
CA ALA A 46 0.35 -7.88 1.13
C ALA A 46 -0.92 -7.17 1.65
N ARG A 47 -1.30 -6.02 1.05
CA ARG A 47 -2.56 -5.34 1.39
C ARG A 47 -3.79 -6.19 1.08
N ALA A 48 -3.81 -6.88 -0.06
CA ALA A 48 -4.92 -7.75 -0.44
C ALA A 48 -5.01 -8.97 0.48
N ARG A 49 -3.86 -9.62 0.77
CA ARG A 49 -3.80 -10.76 1.68
C ARG A 49 -4.23 -10.39 3.10
N ASN A 50 -3.76 -9.25 3.60
CA ASN A 50 -4.14 -8.76 4.92
C ASN A 50 -5.61 -8.36 4.97
N LEU A 51 -6.15 -7.71 3.93
CA LEU A 51 -7.57 -7.37 3.86
C LEU A 51 -8.45 -8.64 3.85
N HIS A 52 -8.05 -9.68 3.12
CA HIS A 52 -8.74 -10.95 3.09
C HIS A 52 -8.74 -11.63 4.47
N ARG A 53 -7.56 -11.70 5.12
CA ARG A 53 -7.45 -12.22 6.49
C ARG A 53 -8.26 -11.41 7.49
N ALA A 54 -8.25 -10.08 7.38
CA ALA A 54 -9.06 -9.21 8.25
C ALA A 54 -10.55 -9.48 8.06
N ALA A 55 -11.02 -9.70 6.82
CA ALA A 55 -12.41 -10.11 6.58
C ALA A 55 -12.74 -11.43 7.28
N GLN A 56 -11.87 -12.44 7.16
CA GLN A 56 -12.03 -13.73 7.84
C GLN A 56 -12.07 -13.58 9.37
N GLU A 57 -11.17 -12.79 9.95
CA GLU A 57 -11.17 -12.51 11.39
C GLU A 57 -12.44 -11.77 11.83
N ILE A 58 -12.98 -10.87 11.01
CA ILE A 58 -14.24 -10.18 11.30
C ILE A 58 -15.41 -11.16 11.35
N ILE A 59 -15.51 -12.07 10.38
CA ILE A 59 -16.54 -13.12 10.39
C ILE A 59 -16.42 -13.97 11.64
N GLN A 60 -15.21 -14.46 11.94
CA GLN A 60 -14.98 -15.38 13.04
C GLN A 60 -15.27 -14.76 14.41
N LYS A 61 -14.89 -13.49 14.62
CA LYS A 61 -14.97 -12.83 15.94
C LYS A 61 -16.21 -11.98 16.13
N PHE A 62 -16.79 -11.44 15.05
CA PHE A 62 -17.83 -10.42 15.11
C PHE A 62 -19.04 -10.70 14.21
N GLY A 63 -19.12 -11.86 13.54
CA GLY A 63 -20.33 -12.31 12.83
C GLY A 63 -20.84 -11.30 11.80
N GLU A 64 -19.95 -10.87 10.88
CA GLU A 64 -20.16 -9.86 9.83
C GLU A 64 -20.15 -8.39 10.27
N HIS A 65 -20.20 -8.11 11.58
CA HIS A 65 -20.18 -6.73 12.07
C HIS A 65 -18.75 -6.21 12.16
N PHE A 66 -18.46 -5.13 11.42
CA PHE A 66 -17.16 -4.48 11.56
C PHE A 66 -17.03 -3.86 12.96
N PRO A 67 -15.94 -4.13 13.72
CA PRO A 67 -15.81 -3.62 15.08
C PRO A 67 -15.72 -2.09 15.10
N ALA A 68 -16.44 -1.47 16.02
CA ALA A 68 -16.39 -0.02 16.24
C ALA A 68 -15.37 0.39 17.32
N ASP A 69 -14.75 -0.57 18.01
CA ASP A 69 -13.71 -0.31 19.00
C ASP A 69 -12.33 -0.13 18.34
N LEU A 70 -11.56 0.86 18.79
CA LEU A 70 -10.25 1.17 18.21
C LEU A 70 -9.25 0.03 18.37
N GLU A 71 -9.19 -0.60 19.54
CA GLU A 71 -8.25 -1.70 19.80
C GLU A 71 -8.60 -2.93 18.96
N ALA A 72 -9.89 -3.25 18.85
CA ALA A 72 -10.36 -4.31 17.98
C ALA A 72 -10.03 -4.06 16.50
N VAL A 73 -10.17 -2.82 16.01
CA VAL A 73 -9.82 -2.45 14.63
C VAL A 73 -8.31 -2.48 14.40
N LEU A 74 -7.50 -2.03 15.37
CA LEU A 74 -6.03 -2.08 15.30
C LEU A 74 -5.49 -3.50 15.31
N ALA A 75 -6.19 -4.44 15.95
CA ALA A 75 -5.82 -5.85 15.96
C ALA A 75 -6.00 -6.54 14.60
N LEU A 76 -6.77 -5.96 13.66
CA LEU A 76 -7.01 -6.56 12.35
C LEU A 76 -5.77 -6.48 11.44
N PRO A 77 -5.48 -7.55 10.67
CA PRO A 77 -4.34 -7.58 9.76
C PRO A 77 -4.30 -6.40 8.77
N GLY A 78 -3.16 -5.72 8.72
CA GLY A 78 -2.93 -4.61 7.78
C GLY A 78 -3.62 -3.30 8.13
N ILE A 79 -4.26 -3.19 9.29
CA ILE A 79 -4.85 -1.94 9.78
C ILE A 79 -3.90 -1.27 10.78
N GLY A 80 -3.25 -0.19 10.35
CA GLY A 80 -2.47 0.68 11.24
C GLY A 80 -3.29 1.87 11.76
N ARG A 81 -2.74 2.61 12.73
CA ARG A 81 -3.38 3.76 13.40
C ARG A 81 -4.12 4.73 12.47
N THR A 82 -3.49 5.16 11.37
CA THR A 82 -4.15 6.08 10.42
C THR A 82 -5.28 5.43 9.63
N THR A 83 -5.22 4.12 9.38
CA THR A 83 -6.29 3.41 8.68
C THR A 83 -7.45 3.13 9.64
N ALA A 84 -7.16 2.76 10.90
CA ALA A 84 -8.18 2.64 11.94
C ALA A 84 -8.94 3.95 12.15
N GLY A 85 -8.22 5.07 12.37
CA GLY A 85 -8.83 6.39 12.49
C GLY A 85 -9.62 6.81 11.25
N GLY A 86 -9.12 6.50 10.05
CA GLY A 86 -9.83 6.77 8.80
C GLY A 86 -11.13 5.96 8.66
N ILE A 87 -11.13 4.67 8.99
CA ILE A 87 -12.34 3.84 8.94
C ILE A 87 -13.34 4.28 10.01
N LEU A 88 -12.90 4.44 11.25
CA LEU A 88 -13.78 4.73 12.38
C LEU A 88 -14.38 6.14 12.30
N SER A 89 -13.62 7.14 11.84
CA SER A 89 -14.18 8.46 11.55
C SER A 89 -15.11 8.42 10.33
N ALA A 90 -14.72 7.79 9.22
CA ALA A 90 -15.55 7.78 8.02
C ALA A 90 -16.87 7.01 8.21
N ALA A 91 -16.83 5.80 8.77
CA ALA A 91 -18.03 4.97 8.90
C ALA A 91 -18.84 5.31 10.16
N PHE A 92 -18.19 5.64 11.28
CA PHE A 92 -18.84 5.78 12.59
C PHE A 92 -18.77 7.20 13.18
N ASN A 93 -18.21 8.17 12.45
CA ASN A 93 -17.99 9.55 12.92
C ASN A 93 -17.24 9.65 14.26
N GLN A 94 -16.40 8.67 14.58
CA GLN A 94 -15.62 8.73 15.82
C GLN A 94 -14.51 9.79 15.74
N PRO A 95 -14.23 10.51 16.84
CA PRO A 95 -13.24 11.59 16.91
C PRO A 95 -11.81 11.04 16.96
N LEU A 96 -11.41 10.32 15.91
CA LEU A 96 -10.09 9.72 15.78
C LEU A 96 -9.28 10.41 14.68
N PRO A 97 -8.06 10.87 14.99
CA PRO A 97 -7.22 11.57 14.02
C PRO A 97 -6.65 10.62 12.97
N ILE A 98 -6.19 11.20 11.86
CA ILE A 98 -5.48 10.49 10.79
C ILE A 98 -4.11 11.14 10.52
N LEU A 99 -3.17 10.37 9.98
CA LEU A 99 -1.84 10.90 9.66
C LEU A 99 -1.24 10.16 8.46
N ASP A 100 -1.94 10.27 7.33
CA ASP A 100 -1.46 9.74 6.05
C ASP A 100 -0.37 10.64 5.43
N GLY A 101 0.10 10.31 4.22
CA GLY A 101 1.14 11.10 3.55
C GLY A 101 0.70 12.52 3.19
N ASN A 102 -0.59 12.73 2.93
CA ASN A 102 -1.17 14.04 2.63
C ASN A 102 -1.25 14.90 3.90
N VAL A 103 -1.83 14.36 4.96
CA VAL A 103 -1.95 15.01 6.25
C VAL A 103 -0.57 15.34 6.84
N LYS A 104 0.39 14.40 6.81
CA LYS A 104 1.78 14.68 7.25
C LYS A 104 2.38 15.90 6.56
N ARG A 105 2.18 16.04 5.25
CA ARG A 105 2.69 17.17 4.47
C ARG A 105 1.98 18.47 4.86
N VAL A 106 0.65 18.45 4.95
CA VAL A 106 -0.14 19.63 5.36
C VAL A 106 0.31 20.11 6.73
N LEU A 107 0.35 19.21 7.72
CA LEU A 107 0.73 19.52 9.09
C LEU A 107 2.18 19.98 9.20
N ALA A 108 3.12 19.30 8.53
CA ALA A 108 4.52 19.72 8.50
C ALA A 108 4.69 21.13 7.93
N ARG A 109 3.91 21.51 6.91
CA ARG A 109 3.91 22.88 6.36
C ARG A 109 3.24 23.87 7.30
N LEU A 110 2.12 23.50 7.91
CA LEU A 110 1.36 24.36 8.83
C LEU A 110 2.27 24.91 9.94
N ILE A 111 3.10 24.05 10.55
CA ILE A 111 4.00 24.43 11.65
C ILE A 111 5.45 24.75 11.21
N ALA A 112 5.73 24.70 9.90
CA ALA A 112 7.08 24.77 9.35
C ALA A 112 8.07 23.79 10.03
N LEU A 113 7.70 22.51 10.08
CA LEU A 113 8.43 21.45 10.75
C LEU A 113 9.89 21.35 10.26
N GLU A 114 10.84 21.46 11.19
CA GLU A 114 12.29 21.47 10.91
C GLU A 114 12.91 20.08 10.80
N ASN A 115 12.18 19.04 11.22
CA ASN A 115 12.66 17.66 11.16
C ASN A 115 11.93 16.87 10.07
N PRO A 116 12.57 15.86 9.48
CA PRO A 116 11.88 14.89 8.64
C PRO A 116 10.65 14.30 9.37
N PRO A 117 9.48 14.14 8.71
CA PRO A 117 8.25 13.73 9.39
C PRO A 117 8.33 12.44 10.19
N HIS A 118 9.19 11.49 9.80
CA HIS A 118 9.36 10.22 10.51
C HIS A 118 10.03 10.40 11.89
N LYS A 119 10.81 11.47 12.10
CA LYS A 119 11.41 11.85 13.40
C LYS A 119 10.46 12.64 14.30
N ALA A 120 9.36 13.16 13.75
CA ALA A 120 8.41 14.00 14.45
C ALA A 120 6.99 13.41 14.49
N LEU A 121 6.86 12.07 14.39
CA LEU A 121 5.55 11.42 14.32
C LEU A 121 4.69 11.71 15.54
N SER A 122 5.27 11.74 16.75
CA SER A 122 4.53 12.04 17.99
C SER A 122 3.91 13.45 17.93
N GLN A 123 4.71 14.45 17.57
CA GLN A 123 4.27 15.84 17.42
C GLN A 123 3.18 15.99 16.35
N LEU A 124 3.34 15.32 15.21
CA LEU A 124 2.37 15.36 14.11
C LEU A 124 1.05 14.67 14.48
N TRP A 125 1.10 13.56 15.23
CA TRP A 125 -0.10 12.91 15.76
C TRP A 125 -0.82 13.81 16.76
N GLN A 126 -0.09 14.43 17.69
CA GLN A 126 -0.66 15.35 18.66
C GLN A 126 -1.35 16.54 17.96
N LEU A 127 -0.69 17.12 16.96
CA LEU A 127 -1.28 18.22 16.19
C LEU A 127 -2.54 17.78 15.43
N SER A 128 -2.52 16.59 14.82
CA SER A 128 -3.72 16.06 14.16
C SER A 128 -4.88 15.85 15.14
N SER A 129 -4.61 15.40 16.37
CA SER A 129 -5.64 15.27 17.41
C SER A 129 -6.19 16.63 17.85
N GLN A 130 -5.33 17.62 18.03
CA GLN A 130 -5.71 18.96 18.52
C GLN A 130 -6.56 19.74 17.51
N LEU A 131 -6.34 19.52 16.21
CA LEU A 131 -7.09 20.21 15.15
C LEU A 131 -8.42 19.54 14.83
N LEU A 132 -8.59 18.27 15.16
CA LEU A 132 -9.79 17.51 14.84
C LEU A 132 -11.03 18.13 15.51
N ASP A 133 -12.05 18.42 14.71
CA ASP A 133 -13.39 18.69 15.23
C ASP A 133 -14.00 17.37 15.72
N PRO A 134 -14.25 17.20 17.03
CA PRO A 134 -14.77 15.94 17.57
C PRO A 134 -16.22 15.66 17.15
N ASP A 135 -17.01 16.70 16.83
CA ASP A 135 -18.41 16.56 16.44
C ASP A 135 -18.54 16.24 14.94
N HIS A 136 -17.57 16.69 14.12
CA HIS A 136 -17.55 16.53 12.67
C HIS A 136 -16.33 15.75 12.16
N ALA A 137 -15.90 14.73 12.91
CA ALA A 137 -14.65 14.02 12.66
C ALA A 137 -14.54 13.41 11.25
N ARG A 138 -15.64 12.86 10.71
CA ARG A 138 -15.73 12.36 9.33
C ARG A 138 -15.33 13.42 8.32
N ASP A 139 -16.03 14.55 8.35
CA ASP A 139 -15.90 15.62 7.37
C ASP A 139 -14.56 16.33 7.52
N PHE A 140 -14.13 16.55 8.77
CA PHE A 140 -12.83 17.14 9.07
C PHE A 140 -11.67 16.30 8.50
N ASN A 141 -11.64 14.99 8.77
CA ASN A 141 -10.59 14.12 8.28
C ASN A 141 -10.60 14.03 6.75
N GLN A 142 -11.78 13.94 6.13
CA GLN A 142 -11.90 13.92 4.67
C GLN A 142 -11.40 15.23 4.06
N ALA A 143 -11.83 16.38 4.59
CA ALA A 143 -11.38 17.69 4.14
C ALA A 143 -9.86 17.88 4.30
N LEU A 144 -9.27 17.36 5.38
CA LEU A 144 -7.82 17.43 5.60
C LEU A 144 -7.04 16.57 4.59
N MET A 145 -7.55 15.37 4.25
CA MET A 145 -6.98 14.56 3.17
C MET A 145 -7.10 15.26 1.81
N ASP A 146 -8.27 15.82 1.51
CA ASP A 146 -8.55 16.50 0.24
C ASP A 146 -7.73 17.78 0.08
N LEU A 147 -7.56 18.54 1.16
CA LEU A 147 -6.67 19.70 1.21
C LEU A 147 -5.26 19.29 0.82
N GLY A 148 -4.73 18.21 1.39
CA GLY A 148 -3.42 17.69 1.02
C GLY A 148 -3.37 17.20 -0.43
N ALA A 149 -4.40 16.49 -0.89
CA ALA A 149 -4.44 15.88 -2.22
C ALA A 149 -4.57 16.90 -3.36
N THR A 150 -5.31 17.99 -3.16
CA THR A 150 -5.73 18.90 -4.25
C THR A 150 -5.13 20.30 -4.16
N VAL A 151 -4.91 20.84 -2.95
CA VAL A 151 -4.43 22.22 -2.75
C VAL A 151 -2.99 22.23 -2.28
N CYS A 152 -2.70 21.61 -1.14
CA CYS A 152 -1.38 21.55 -0.53
C CYS A 152 -0.55 20.42 -1.15
N THR A 153 -0.39 20.44 -2.48
CA THR A 153 0.28 19.38 -3.24
C THR A 153 1.82 19.39 -3.04
N PRO A 154 2.53 18.28 -3.31
CA PRO A 154 3.97 18.18 -3.04
C PRO A 154 4.83 19.22 -3.77
N LYS A 155 4.62 19.41 -5.07
CA LYS A 155 5.51 20.24 -5.92
C LYS A 155 5.04 21.69 -6.08
N SER A 156 3.73 21.89 -6.31
CA SER A 156 3.17 23.19 -6.66
C SER A 156 1.88 23.43 -5.87
N PRO A 157 1.99 23.70 -4.55
CA PRO A 157 0.80 23.91 -3.72
C PRO A 157 0.07 25.20 -4.12
N ALA A 158 -1.25 25.14 -4.26
CA ALA A 158 -2.11 26.28 -4.58
C ALA A 158 -2.38 27.13 -3.32
N CYS A 159 -1.34 27.68 -2.72
CA CYS A 159 -1.41 28.36 -1.41
C CYS A 159 -2.42 29.52 -1.37
N LEU A 160 -2.61 30.24 -2.48
CA LEU A 160 -3.58 31.34 -2.56
C LEU A 160 -5.04 30.86 -2.44
N LEU A 161 -5.31 29.58 -2.71
CA LEU A 161 -6.62 28.96 -2.57
C LEU A 161 -6.75 28.19 -1.25
N CYS A 162 -5.69 28.16 -0.42
CA CYS A 162 -5.68 27.36 0.80
C CYS A 162 -6.42 28.08 1.93
N PRO A 163 -7.45 27.46 2.56
CA PRO A 163 -8.18 28.08 3.67
C PRO A 163 -7.30 28.29 4.91
N TRP A 164 -6.20 27.55 5.04
CA TRP A 164 -5.24 27.67 6.15
C TRP A 164 -4.05 28.59 5.82
N GLN A 165 -4.06 29.27 4.68
CA GLN A 165 -2.96 30.14 4.27
C GLN A 165 -2.57 31.18 5.34
N PRO A 166 -3.50 31.89 6.01
CA PRO A 166 -3.12 32.89 7.02
C PRO A 166 -2.34 32.31 8.21
N ALA A 167 -2.64 31.07 8.59
CA ALA A 167 -2.03 30.36 9.71
C ALA A 167 -0.81 29.49 9.30
N CYS A 168 -0.53 29.37 8.00
CA CYS A 168 0.50 28.47 7.51
C CYS A 168 1.90 29.08 7.66
N ARG A 169 2.69 28.56 8.61
CA ARG A 169 4.04 29.06 8.87
C ARG A 169 5.00 28.81 7.71
N ALA A 170 4.88 27.68 7.00
CA ALA A 170 5.65 27.47 5.78
C ALA A 170 5.28 28.48 4.69
N TYR A 171 4.04 29.00 4.69
CA TYR A 171 3.66 30.05 3.75
C TYR A 171 4.31 31.38 4.08
N GLN A 172 4.20 31.80 5.34
CA GLN A 172 4.83 33.02 5.85
C GLN A 172 6.35 33.04 5.64
N LEU A 173 7.01 31.87 5.72
CA LEU A 173 8.45 31.71 5.53
C LEU A 173 8.87 31.41 4.09
N ASN A 174 7.94 31.27 3.13
CA ASN A 174 8.23 30.86 1.74
C ASN A 174 8.97 29.50 1.63
N ARG A 175 8.62 28.52 2.48
CA ARG A 175 9.25 27.18 2.54
C ARG A 175 8.33 26.03 2.15
N GLN A 176 7.18 26.31 1.55
CA GLN A 176 6.14 25.30 1.24
C GLN A 176 6.68 24.21 0.30
N THR A 177 7.51 24.55 -0.68
CA THR A 177 8.12 23.59 -1.62
C THR A 177 9.32 22.83 -1.05
N GLN A 178 9.90 23.33 0.04
CA GLN A 178 11.03 22.71 0.76
C GLN A 178 10.57 21.75 1.87
N LEU A 179 9.28 21.80 2.22
CA LEU A 179 8.69 21.04 3.31
C LEU A 179 7.62 20.06 2.82
N PRO A 180 7.52 18.86 3.43
CA PRO A 180 8.38 18.35 4.51
C PRO A 180 9.79 18.01 4.04
N MET A 181 10.76 18.07 4.95
CA MET A 181 12.12 17.62 4.68
C MET A 181 12.15 16.12 4.38
N THR A 182 12.90 15.76 3.34
CA THR A 182 13.22 14.38 2.97
C THR A 182 14.68 14.09 3.27
N GLU A 183 14.95 12.91 3.81
CA GLU A 183 16.32 12.41 3.92
C GLU A 183 16.78 11.79 2.60
N THR A 184 18.08 11.88 2.36
CA THR A 184 18.75 11.22 1.24
C THR A 184 18.57 9.72 1.39
N ARG A 185 17.96 9.08 0.38
CA ARG A 185 17.81 7.62 0.37
C ARG A 185 19.07 6.99 -0.22
N SER A 186 19.49 5.87 0.37
CA SER A 186 20.51 5.02 -0.24
C SER A 186 20.09 4.59 -1.65
N PRO A 187 21.03 4.39 -2.59
CA PRO A 187 20.73 3.87 -3.90
C PRO A 187 19.96 2.55 -3.80
N LEU A 188 18.98 2.35 -4.68
CA LEU A 188 18.27 1.07 -4.75
C LEU A 188 19.25 0.00 -5.25
N PRO A 189 19.30 -1.19 -4.62
CA PRO A 189 20.17 -2.26 -5.07
C PRO A 189 19.71 -2.76 -6.45
N HIS A 190 20.65 -2.88 -7.38
CA HIS A 190 20.41 -3.54 -8.66
C HIS A 190 20.56 -5.05 -8.50
N LYS A 191 19.61 -5.82 -9.03
CA LYS A 191 19.65 -7.29 -9.02
C LYS A 191 19.32 -7.80 -10.42
N GLN A 192 20.13 -8.71 -10.93
CA GLN A 192 19.83 -9.44 -12.16
C GLN A 192 19.05 -10.70 -11.80
N ILE A 193 17.96 -10.95 -12.53
CA ILE A 193 17.07 -12.09 -12.32
C ILE A 193 17.06 -12.91 -13.62
N GLY A 194 17.35 -14.20 -13.52
CA GLY A 194 17.12 -15.15 -14.61
C GLY A 194 15.68 -15.67 -14.53
N VAL A 195 14.97 -15.70 -15.66
CA VAL A 195 13.58 -16.18 -15.73
C VAL A 195 13.44 -17.13 -16.92
N ALA A 196 12.77 -18.25 -16.71
CA ALA A 196 12.58 -19.27 -17.75
C ALA A 196 11.12 -19.40 -18.16
N VAL A 197 10.87 -19.48 -19.46
CA VAL A 197 9.62 -20.00 -19.99
C VAL A 197 9.88 -21.43 -20.44
N ILE A 198 9.19 -22.39 -19.83
CA ILE A 198 9.48 -23.81 -20.01
C ILE A 198 8.23 -24.49 -20.53
N TRP A 199 8.37 -25.21 -21.63
CA TRP A 199 7.32 -26.02 -22.22
C TRP A 199 7.63 -27.50 -22.02
N ASN A 200 6.58 -28.29 -21.80
CA ASN A 200 6.67 -29.74 -21.91
C ASN A 200 6.33 -30.20 -23.35
N ASN A 201 6.47 -31.50 -23.62
CA ASN A 201 6.17 -32.09 -24.94
C ASN A 201 4.70 -31.98 -25.37
N GLN A 202 3.80 -31.59 -24.46
CA GLN A 202 2.39 -31.36 -24.74
C GLN A 202 2.09 -29.88 -25.04
N GLY A 203 3.11 -29.01 -25.05
CA GLY A 203 2.97 -27.57 -25.26
C GLY A 203 2.46 -26.80 -24.04
N LEU A 204 2.40 -27.44 -22.86
CA LEU A 204 2.01 -26.77 -21.61
C LEU A 204 3.17 -25.98 -21.04
N ILE A 205 2.88 -24.81 -20.47
CA ILE A 205 3.86 -23.92 -19.86
C ILE A 205 3.93 -24.15 -18.35
N LEU A 206 5.15 -24.28 -17.83
CA LEU A 206 5.40 -24.34 -16.39
C LEU A 206 5.33 -22.92 -15.79
N ILE A 207 4.49 -22.78 -14.78
CA ILE A 207 4.43 -21.63 -13.88
C ILE A 207 4.45 -22.16 -12.45
N ASP A 208 5.06 -21.40 -11.55
CA ASP A 208 5.06 -21.70 -10.13
C ASP A 208 4.23 -20.67 -9.36
N ARG A 209 4.03 -20.96 -8.07
CA ARG A 209 3.42 -20.01 -7.14
C ARG A 209 4.42 -19.65 -6.06
N ARG A 210 4.71 -18.35 -5.95
CA ARG A 210 5.57 -17.78 -4.92
C ARG A 210 5.11 -18.17 -3.53
N ARG A 211 6.07 -18.36 -2.62
CA ARG A 211 5.81 -18.46 -1.18
C ARG A 211 4.94 -17.30 -0.70
N GLN A 212 4.16 -17.51 0.35
CA GLN A 212 3.25 -16.47 0.87
C GLN A 212 3.99 -15.25 1.43
N GLU A 213 5.19 -15.49 1.94
CA GLU A 213 6.07 -14.49 2.54
C GLU A 213 7.02 -13.88 1.50
N GLY A 214 7.45 -12.65 1.76
CA GLY A 214 8.39 -11.95 0.90
C GLY A 214 7.76 -11.20 -0.28
N LEU A 215 8.62 -10.83 -1.23
CA LEU A 215 8.27 -10.02 -2.39
C LEU A 215 7.26 -10.76 -3.28
N LEU A 216 6.15 -10.08 -3.63
CA LEU A 216 5.09 -10.63 -4.51
C LEU A 216 4.45 -11.95 -4.02
N GLY A 217 4.51 -12.23 -2.71
CA GLY A 217 4.10 -13.53 -2.18
C GLY A 217 2.69 -13.98 -2.53
N GLY A 218 2.55 -15.27 -2.85
CA GLY A 218 1.30 -15.91 -3.23
C GLY A 218 0.83 -15.67 -4.69
N LEU A 219 1.57 -14.89 -5.48
CA LEU A 219 1.32 -14.72 -6.92
C LEU A 219 1.94 -15.86 -7.74
N TRP A 220 1.41 -16.03 -8.94
CA TRP A 220 1.99 -16.89 -9.97
C TRP A 220 3.14 -16.20 -10.68
N GLU A 221 4.19 -16.96 -11.01
CA GLU A 221 5.31 -16.49 -11.81
C GLU A 221 5.88 -17.56 -12.74
N PHE A 222 6.75 -17.11 -13.63
CA PHE A 222 7.65 -18.01 -14.34
C PHE A 222 8.83 -18.31 -13.42
N PRO A 223 9.26 -19.58 -13.37
CA PRO A 223 10.31 -19.99 -12.46
C PRO A 223 11.64 -19.34 -12.82
N GLY A 224 12.42 -19.04 -11.79
CA GLY A 224 13.69 -18.35 -11.91
C GLY A 224 14.11 -17.70 -10.60
N GLY A 225 15.23 -16.99 -10.63
CA GLY A 225 15.80 -16.47 -9.39
C GLY A 225 16.92 -15.49 -9.63
N LYS A 226 17.66 -15.20 -8.55
CA LYS A 226 18.74 -14.21 -8.60
C LYS A 226 19.97 -14.84 -9.19
N ILE A 227 20.58 -14.13 -10.14
CA ILE A 227 21.87 -14.53 -10.70
C ILE A 227 22.95 -14.27 -9.65
N GLU A 228 23.73 -15.29 -9.33
CA GLU A 228 24.88 -15.17 -8.44
C GLU A 228 26.09 -14.51 -9.15
N PRO A 229 27.03 -13.91 -8.40
CA PRO A 229 28.21 -13.29 -9.00
C PRO A 229 29.00 -14.28 -9.87
N GLY A 230 29.15 -13.96 -11.16
CA GLY A 230 29.87 -14.80 -12.14
C GLY A 230 29.05 -15.93 -12.75
N GLU A 231 27.77 -16.07 -12.39
CA GLU A 231 26.86 -17.08 -12.93
C GLU A 231 26.25 -16.65 -14.27
N THR A 232 26.14 -17.57 -15.24
CA THR A 232 25.40 -17.31 -16.49
C THR A 232 23.89 -17.42 -16.24
N VAL A 233 23.08 -16.84 -17.13
CA VAL A 233 21.62 -16.94 -17.04
C VAL A 233 21.16 -18.41 -17.12
N GLU A 234 21.79 -19.25 -17.96
CA GLU A 234 21.39 -20.66 -18.05
C GLU A 234 21.73 -21.43 -16.78
N ALA A 235 22.89 -21.18 -16.19
CA ALA A 235 23.31 -21.81 -14.94
C ALA A 235 22.36 -21.43 -13.79
N CYS A 236 22.05 -20.13 -13.66
CA CYS A 236 21.09 -19.61 -12.68
C CYS A 236 19.73 -20.31 -12.79
N ILE A 237 19.15 -20.34 -13.99
CA ILE A 237 17.83 -20.92 -14.20
C ILE A 237 17.82 -22.42 -13.87
N LYS A 238 18.83 -23.19 -14.31
CA LYS A 238 18.93 -24.63 -13.98
C LYS A 238 19.02 -24.86 -12.48
N ARG A 239 19.84 -24.08 -11.77
CA ARG A 239 20.02 -24.17 -10.32
C ARG A 239 18.72 -23.85 -9.58
N GLU A 240 18.13 -22.69 -9.84
CA GLU A 240 16.92 -22.23 -9.14
C GLU A 240 15.74 -23.18 -9.35
N ILE A 241 15.53 -23.69 -10.58
CA ILE A 241 14.44 -24.63 -10.85
C ILE A 241 14.67 -25.97 -10.15
N GLN A 242 15.91 -26.47 -10.14
CA GLN A 242 16.22 -27.71 -9.43
C GLN A 242 16.04 -27.53 -7.92
N GLU A 243 16.45 -26.40 -7.35
CA GLU A 243 16.34 -26.11 -5.92
C GLU A 243 14.89 -25.89 -5.46
N GLU A 244 14.09 -25.16 -6.24
CA GLU A 244 12.72 -24.78 -5.85
C GLU A 244 11.68 -25.83 -6.26
N LEU A 245 11.84 -26.47 -7.41
CA LEU A 245 10.85 -27.37 -7.99
C LEU A 245 11.33 -28.83 -8.08
N GLY A 246 12.63 -29.10 -7.97
CA GLY A 246 13.18 -30.45 -8.08
C GLY A 246 13.14 -31.03 -9.49
N ILE A 247 13.11 -30.18 -10.53
CA ILE A 247 12.93 -30.58 -11.93
C ILE A 247 14.19 -30.28 -12.74
N GLU A 248 14.61 -31.23 -13.58
CA GLU A 248 15.65 -31.01 -14.58
C GLU A 248 15.07 -30.41 -15.86
N ILE A 249 15.79 -29.43 -16.43
CA ILE A 249 15.36 -28.73 -17.64
C ILE A 249 16.48 -28.65 -18.68
N ALA A 250 16.08 -28.70 -19.96
CA ALA A 250 16.95 -28.37 -21.08
C ALA A 250 16.77 -26.89 -21.45
N VAL A 251 17.84 -26.10 -21.36
CA VAL A 251 17.82 -24.68 -21.72
C VAL A 251 18.24 -24.55 -23.18
N ALA A 252 17.32 -24.11 -24.04
CA ALA A 252 17.64 -23.64 -25.38
C ALA A 252 17.81 -22.12 -25.30
N ILE A 253 19.01 -21.61 -25.58
CA ILE A 253 19.22 -20.18 -25.70
C ILE A 253 18.47 -19.74 -26.96
N ALA A 254 17.47 -18.88 -26.82
CA ALA A 254 17.02 -18.10 -27.97
C ALA A 254 18.19 -17.18 -28.33
N SER A 255 18.92 -17.53 -29.38
CA SER A 255 19.86 -16.60 -30.02
C SER A 255 19.13 -15.27 -30.18
N SER A 256 19.66 -14.19 -29.61
CA SER A 256 19.08 -12.85 -29.79
C SER A 256 18.81 -12.61 -31.29
N PRO A 257 17.67 -12.01 -31.66
CA PRO A 257 17.38 -11.65 -33.04
C PRO A 257 18.43 -10.69 -33.62
#